data_AF-A0A6M1T0I1-F1
#
_entry.id   AF-A0A6M1T0I1-F1
#
_cell.length_a   1.000
_cell.length_b   1.000
_cell.length_c   1.000
_cell.angle_alpha   90.00
_cell.angle_beta   90.00
_cell.angle_gamma   90.00
#
_symmetry.space_group_name_H-M   'P 1'
#
loop_
_entity.id
_entity.type
_entity.pdbx_description
1 polymer ?
#
loop_
_entity_poly.entity_id
_entity_poly.type
_entity_poly.pdbx_seq_one_letter_code
_entity_poly.pdbx_strand_id
1 'polypeptide(L)' 'MRDISNANKNLTLLIAYRDLSKRECQVLKLLSEGKQNALIAEELSISKKTVENHITNIGNELNIKGVGSLRKWLKDSKLS' A
#
# COMPACT_ATOMS: atom_id res chain seq x y z
N MET A 1 17.19 -24.34 -4.85
CA MET A 1 15.83 -24.35 -4.29
C MET A 1 15.23 -22.97 -4.54
N ARG A 2 14.19 -22.85 -5.37
CA ARG A 2 13.47 -21.58 -5.53
C ARG A 2 12.67 -21.36 -4.24
N ASP A 3 12.96 -20.28 -3.53
CA ASP A 3 12.29 -19.88 -2.29
C ASP A 3 10.77 -19.85 -2.48
N ILE A 4 10.08 -20.85 -1.92
CA ILE A 4 8.61 -20.98 -1.95
C ILE A 4 7.94 -19.80 -1.21
N SER A 5 8.72 -19.08 -0.39
CA SER A 5 8.34 -17.87 0.36
C SER A 5 7.91 -16.70 -0.54
N ASN A 6 8.43 -16.57 -1.77
CA ASN A 6 8.14 -15.41 -2.62
C ASN A 6 6.81 -15.53 -3.42
N ALA A 7 6.39 -16.76 -3.73
CA ALA A 7 5.15 -17.02 -4.46
C ALA A 7 3.89 -16.71 -3.62
N ASN A 8 3.92 -17.00 -2.32
CA ASN A 8 2.81 -16.70 -1.41
C ASN A 8 2.63 -15.19 -1.16
N LYS A 9 3.73 -14.41 -1.15
CA LYS A 9 3.68 -12.95 -0.97
C LYS A 9 3.10 -12.20 -2.16
N ASN A 10 3.41 -12.65 -3.39
CA ASN A 10 2.83 -12.08 -4.62
C ASN A 10 1.31 -12.31 -4.68
N LEU A 11 0.84 -13.48 -4.23
CA LEU A 11 -0.59 -13.77 -4.09
C LEU A 11 -1.26 -12.81 -3.10
N THR A 12 -0.65 -12.56 -1.92
CA THR A 12 -1.21 -11.61 -0.94
C THR A 12 -1.31 -10.19 -1.50
N LEU A 13 -0.31 -9.71 -2.24
CA LEU A 13 -0.39 -8.42 -2.92
C LEU A 13 -1.46 -8.42 -4.02
N LEU A 14 -1.57 -9.46 -4.83
CA LEU A 14 -2.58 -9.54 -5.88
C LEU A 14 -4.02 -9.56 -5.32
N ILE A 15 -4.23 -10.26 -4.21
CA ILE A 15 -5.53 -10.31 -3.52
C ILE A 15 -5.82 -8.96 -2.87
N ALA A 16 -4.83 -8.35 -2.21
CA ALA A 16 -4.90 -6.98 -1.71
C ALA A 16 -5.30 -5.98 -2.81
N TYR A 17 -4.70 -6.07 -3.99
CA TYR A 17 -5.05 -5.21 -5.14
C TYR A 17 -6.45 -5.47 -5.70
N ARG A 18 -7.07 -6.62 -5.40
CA ARG A 18 -8.39 -6.99 -5.92
C ARG A 18 -9.53 -6.33 -5.14
N ASP A 19 -9.36 -6.13 -3.83
CA ASP A 19 -10.39 -5.57 -2.96
C ASP A 19 -10.25 -4.05 -2.75
N LEU A 20 -9.08 -3.49 -3.07
CA LEU A 20 -8.86 -2.04 -3.04
C LEU A 20 -9.53 -1.32 -4.22
N SER A 21 -10.13 -0.16 -3.95
CA SER A 21 -10.62 0.72 -5.01
C SER A 21 -9.46 1.20 -5.90
N LYS A 22 -9.79 1.62 -7.13
CA LYS A 22 -8.79 2.21 -8.06
C LYS A 22 -7.96 3.30 -7.41
N ARG A 23 -8.59 4.09 -6.52
CA ARG A 23 -7.95 5.21 -5.84
C ARG A 23 -6.99 4.74 -4.76
N GLU A 24 -7.38 3.74 -4.00
CA GLU A 24 -6.55 3.13 -2.97
C GLU A 24 -5.34 2.41 -3.59
N CYS A 25 -5.53 1.75 -4.73
CA CYS A 25 -4.44 1.17 -5.51
C CYS A 25 -3.40 2.22 -5.96
N GLN A 26 -3.86 3.40 -6.41
CA GLN A 26 -2.97 4.51 -6.76
C GLN A 26 -2.18 5.00 -5.54
N VAL A 27 -2.87 5.23 -4.41
CA VAL A 27 -2.23 5.67 -3.15
C VAL A 27 -1.22 4.62 -2.68
N LEU A 28 -1.58 3.33 -2.67
CA LEU A 28 -0.71 2.23 -2.28
C LEU A 28 0.54 2.15 -3.16
N LYS A 29 0.39 2.29 -4.48
CA LYS A 29 1.50 2.29 -5.43
C LYS A 29 2.51 3.40 -5.10
N LEU A 30 2.04 4.64 -4.98
CA LEU A 30 2.89 5.78 -4.66
C LEU A 30 3.52 5.66 -3.27
N LEU A 31 2.78 5.08 -2.31
CA LEU A 31 3.30 4.78 -0.98
C LEU A 31 4.45 3.76 -1.03
N SER A 32 4.32 2.73 -1.88
CA SER A 32 5.36 1.72 -2.11
C SER A 32 6.62 2.28 -2.77
N GLU A 33 6.47 3.34 -3.57
CA GLU A 33 7.58 4.11 -4.17
C GLU A 33 8.31 4.97 -3.12
N GLY A 34 7.81 5.01 -1.88
CA GLY A 34 8.41 5.78 -0.79
C GLY A 34 7.96 7.24 -0.74
N LYS A 35 6.98 7.64 -1.58
CA LYS A 35 6.48 9.02 -1.59
C LYS A 35 5.86 9.40 -0.24
N GLN A 36 6.00 10.68 0.11
CA GLN A 36 5.36 11.26 1.29
C GLN A 36 3.91 11.60 1.00
N ASN A 37 3.06 11.61 2.04
CA ASN A 37 1.62 11.84 1.88
C ASN A 37 1.31 13.18 1.20
N ALA A 38 2.16 14.21 1.37
CA ALA A 38 2.02 15.50 0.68
C ALA A 38 2.23 15.38 -0.83
N LEU A 39 3.29 14.70 -1.27
CA LEU A 39 3.55 14.47 -2.70
C LEU A 39 2.46 13.61 -3.35
N ILE A 40 1.99 12.58 -2.63
CA ILE A 40 0.86 11.75 -3.08
C ILE A 40 -0.38 12.62 -3.25
N ALA A 41 -0.63 13.55 -2.32
CA ALA A 41 -1.77 14.46 -2.38
C ALA A 41 -1.72 15.36 -3.62
N GLU A 42 -0.54 15.92 -3.93
CA GLU A 42 -0.32 16.74 -5.12
C GLU A 42 -0.49 15.94 -6.41
N GLU A 43 0.19 14.80 -6.53
CA GLU A 43 0.15 13.95 -7.73
C GLU A 43 -1.24 13.41 -8.03
N LEU A 44 -2.03 13.20 -6.98
CA LEU A 44 -3.39 12.74 -7.07
C LEU A 44 -4.42 13.88 -7.05
N SER A 45 -4.01 15.14 -6.92
CA SER A 45 -4.89 16.32 -6.82
C SER A 45 -5.98 16.19 -5.75
N ILE A 46 -5.61 15.72 -4.56
CA ILE A 46 -6.49 15.60 -3.38
C ILE A 46 -5.82 16.20 -2.14
N SER A 47 -6.55 16.32 -1.04
CA SER A 47 -5.94 16.80 0.21
C SER A 47 -5.05 15.73 0.86
N LYS A 48 -4.03 16.16 1.61
CA LYS A 48 -3.22 15.27 2.46
C LYS A 48 -4.10 14.45 3.42
N LYS A 49 -5.17 15.06 3.96
CA LYS A 49 -6.13 14.37 4.84
C LYS A 49 -6.86 13.25 4.10
N THR A 50 -7.23 13.47 2.84
CA THR A 50 -7.83 12.45 1.98
C THR A 50 -6.85 11.30 1.73
N VAL A 51 -5.56 11.58 1.53
CA VAL A 51 -4.52 10.54 1.42
C VAL A 51 -4.42 9.72 2.72
N GLU A 52 -4.42 10.36 3.89
CA GLU A 52 -4.39 9.68 5.19
C GLU A 52 -5.63 8.78 5.40
N ASN A 53 -6.80 9.24 4.95
CA ASN A 53 -8.02 8.43 4.99
C ASN A 53 -7.91 7.22 4.06
N HIS A 54 -7.43 7.39 2.82
CA HIS A 54 -7.19 6.25 1.91
C HIS A 54 -6.19 5.25 2.51
N ILE A 55 -5.09 5.72 3.12
CA ILE A 55 -4.11 4.87 3.81
C ILE A 55 -4.76 4.08 4.96
N THR A 56 -5.67 4.71 5.70
CA THR A 56 -6.39 4.06 6.79
C THR A 56 -7.33 2.98 6.27
N ASN A 57 -8.10 3.27 5.21
CA ASN A 57 -8.98 2.30 4.57
C ASN A 57 -8.19 1.11 4.00
N ILE A 58 -7.11 1.38 3.27
CA ILE A 58 -6.18 0.36 2.78
C ILE A 58 -5.69 -0.50 3.96
N GLY A 59 -5.28 0.12 5.06
CA GLY A 59 -4.87 -0.60 6.26
C GLY A 59 -5.98 -1.52 6.79
N ASN A 60 -7.22 -1.04 6.83
CA ASN A 60 -8.36 -1.85 7.27
C ASN A 60 -8.63 -3.05 6.35
N GLU A 61 -8.64 -2.84 5.02
CA GLU A 61 -8.81 -3.92 4.03
C GLU A 61 -7.70 -4.98 4.14
N LEU A 62 -6.48 -4.55 4.48
CA LEU A 62 -5.34 -5.45 4.66
C LEU A 62 -5.17 -5.96 6.09
N ASN A 63 -6.07 -5.59 7.00
CA ASN A 63 -5.97 -5.83 8.43
C ASN A 63 -4.63 -5.36 9.06
N ILE A 64 -4.06 -4.29 8.53
CA ILE A 64 -2.84 -3.61 8.98
C ILE A 64 -3.21 -2.27 9.61
N LYS A 65 -2.97 -2.14 10.92
CA LYS A 65 -3.25 -0.90 11.63
C LYS A 65 -2.05 0.06 11.57
N GLY A 66 -2.33 1.25 11.04
CA GLY A 66 -1.40 2.39 11.03
C GLY A 66 -0.48 2.45 9.81
N VAL A 67 -0.18 3.69 9.40
CA VAL A 67 0.66 3.99 8.23
C VAL A 67 2.09 3.46 8.36
N GLY A 68 2.64 3.43 9.57
CA GLY A 68 3.99 2.89 9.83
C GLY A 68 4.06 1.39 9.53
N SER A 69 3.09 0.62 10.02
CA SER A 69 2.95 -0.80 9.76
C SER A 69 2.73 -1.09 8.28
N LEU A 70 1.88 -0.30 7.61
CA LEU A 70 1.65 -0.44 6.16
C LEU A 70 2.90 -0.14 5.34
N ARG A 71 3.65 0.92 5.68
CA ARG A 71 4.92 1.24 5.02
C ARG A 71 5.97 0.16 5.26
N LYS A 72 6.02 -0.42 6.47
CA LYS A 72 6.90 -1.55 6.77
C LYS A 72 6.52 -2.77 5.93
N TRP A 73 5.24 -3.12 5.89
CA TRP A 73 4.72 -4.22 5.06
C TRP A 73 5.07 -4.05 3.57
N LEU A 74 4.97 -2.82 3.04
CA LEU A 74 5.38 -2.48 1.67
C LEU A 74 6.90 -2.57 1.42
N LYS A 75 7.72 -2.31 2.44
CA LYS A 75 9.18 -2.47 2.32
C LYS A 75 9.58 -3.94 2.36
N ASP A 76 9.00 -4.68 3.30
CA ASP A 76 9.22 -6.12 3.47
C ASP A 76 8.74 -6.92 2.24
N SER A 77 7.84 -6.35 1.43
CA SER A 77 7.37 -6.93 0.16
C SER A 77 8.25 -6.60 -1.05
N LYS A 78 9.00 -5.49 -1.04
CA LYS A 78 9.96 -5.12 -2.11
C LYS A 78 11.36 -5.74 -1.94
N LEU A 79 11.67 -6.32 -0.78
CA LEU A 79 13.01 -6.79 -0.43
C LEU A 79 13.18 -8.33 -0.50
N SER A 80 12.43 -9.03 -1.37
CA SER A 80 12.60 -10.48 -1.54
C SER A 80 12.37 -10.98 -2.96
#